data_AF-A0A939KHS2-F1
#
_entry.id   AF-A0A939KHS2-F1
#
_cell.length_a   1.000
_cell.length_b   1.000
_cell.length_c   1.000
_cell.angle_alpha   90.00
_cell.angle_beta   90.00
_cell.angle_gamma   90.00
#
_symmetry.space_group_name_H-M   'P 1'
#
loop_
_entity.id
_entity.type
_entity.pdbx_description
1 polymer ?
#
loop_
_entity_poly.entity_id
_entity_poly.type
_entity_poly.pdbx_seq_one_letter_code
_entity_poly.pdbx_strand_id
1 'polypeptide(L)'
;MKKKSLVSELLALGGTLMLICIIVAGVVAFVYNGTKEQIAMNNAVNAEDLAVVMPESDGIEDVTAEYDEHEVITEIYKATKGGDVVGYVYKMMIAGYKPDLGTLVGIDNDGNVVAAKVTQSSETPGLGALVADEAFISQFTGKETTASFQVVKGTPTSDTEIQSVSGATISSGAVTTSINEAVKFHKENILGEEVVEVPVVEPTLENMNLSGDAMNEIAGDLKTLEVTTAGEVTGYVVYAANPGYYEESPIKVAVGFDNETKTITNILIIEQNETPGLGDVILEDGFAQQFQGAAAEEMETQIYSGASESSKGVYKAVNQAIDYYHNVLMVEPGVENMRLTGDEMVEIDGEYKTFEVRNQGAVSGYIVYASNPGYYEDKPIEVAVSFDAATREVKNIMIVKQNETQGLGTVITEDAFAQMFQDQPSEEMSVQVYSGASESSKGVYRAVNKAILYFNDVLMQGGN
;
A
#
# COMPACT_ATOMS: atom_id res chain seq x y z
N MET A 1 4.56 37.97 58.70
CA MET A 1 4.27 36.74 57.95
C MET A 1 5.59 36.10 57.54
N LYS A 2 5.97 34.95 58.10
CA LYS A 2 7.20 34.26 57.67
C LYS A 2 6.96 33.67 56.28
N LYS A 3 7.69 34.13 55.26
CA LYS A 3 7.70 33.54 53.91
C LYS A 3 8.13 32.07 54.06
N LYS A 4 7.26 31.13 53.68
CA LYS A 4 7.65 29.71 53.57
C LYS A 4 8.74 29.59 52.49
N SER A 5 9.70 28.69 52.73
CA SER A 5 10.77 28.41 51.76
C SER A 5 10.15 27.80 50.50
N LEU A 6 10.57 28.24 49.32
CA LEU A 6 10.14 27.69 48.03
C LEU A 6 10.24 26.15 47.99
N VAL A 7 11.27 25.60 48.64
CA VAL A 7 11.48 24.15 48.78
C VAL A 7 10.39 23.48 49.63
N SER A 8 9.91 24.15 50.69
CA SER A 8 8.82 23.62 51.53
C SER A 8 7.46 23.62 50.83
N GLU A 9 7.24 24.59 49.93
CA GLU A 9 6.01 24.66 49.13
C GLU A 9 6.04 23.60 48.03
N LEU A 10 7.19 23.41 47.37
CA LEU A 10 7.39 22.35 46.39
C LEU A 10 7.20 20.96 47.01
N LEU A 11 7.78 20.73 48.21
CA LEU A 11 7.62 19.47 48.96
C LEU A 11 6.17 19.25 49.43
N ALA A 12 5.48 20.30 49.86
CA ALA A 12 4.08 20.20 50.28
C ALA A 12 3.15 19.90 49.10
N LEU A 13 3.36 20.54 47.94
CA LEU A 13 2.57 20.31 46.74
C LEU A 13 2.84 18.92 46.16
N GLY A 14 4.11 18.51 46.08
CA GLY A 14 4.52 17.18 45.63
C GLY A 14 4.00 16.07 46.55
N GLY A 15 4.06 16.27 47.87
CA GLY A 15 3.50 15.31 48.84
C GLY A 15 1.97 15.21 48.78
N THR A 16 1.28 16.34 48.58
CA THR A 16 -0.19 16.34 48.40
C THR A 16 -0.59 15.61 47.11
N LEU A 17 0.12 15.84 46.01
CA LEU A 17 -0.11 15.14 44.75
C LEU A 17 0.17 13.64 44.88
N MET A 18 1.29 13.25 45.52
CA MET A 18 1.62 11.84 45.77
C MET A 18 0.52 11.15 46.58
N LEU A 19 0.00 11.81 47.62
CA LEU A 19 -1.11 11.28 48.42
C LEU A 19 -2.37 11.10 47.58
N ILE A 20 -2.73 12.08 46.74
CA ILE A 20 -3.88 11.98 45.84
C ILE A 20 -3.70 10.85 44.86
N CYS A 21 -2.53 10.71 44.23
CA CYS A 21 -2.23 9.61 43.30
C CYS A 21 -2.36 8.24 43.97
N ILE A 22 -1.86 8.08 45.20
CA ILE A 22 -2.01 6.83 45.97
C ILE A 22 -3.48 6.53 46.25
N ILE A 23 -4.27 7.55 46.63
CA ILE A 23 -5.70 7.38 46.90
C ILE A 23 -6.44 7.00 45.62
N VAL A 24 -6.21 7.71 44.51
CA VAL A 24 -6.86 7.41 43.22
C VAL A 24 -6.47 6.03 42.72
N ALA A 25 -5.19 5.67 42.73
CA ALA A 25 -4.73 4.34 42.34
C ALA A 25 -5.34 3.26 43.25
N GLY A 26 -5.43 3.51 44.55
CA GLY A 26 -6.07 2.60 45.51
C GLY A 26 -7.56 2.40 45.24
N VAL A 27 -8.29 3.48 44.94
CA VAL A 27 -9.73 3.41 44.58
C VAL A 27 -9.90 2.64 43.27
N VAL A 28 -9.12 2.95 42.24
CA VAL A 28 -9.17 2.23 40.95
C VAL A 28 -8.85 0.76 41.12
N ALA A 29 -7.79 0.41 41.86
CA ALA A 29 -7.41 -0.98 42.12
C ALA A 29 -8.48 -1.74 42.91
N PHE A 30 -9.11 -1.09 43.90
CA PHE A 30 -10.22 -1.68 44.66
C PHE A 30 -11.44 -1.95 43.78
N VAL A 31 -11.85 -0.97 42.96
CA VAL A 31 -12.96 -1.12 42.01
C VAL A 31 -12.64 -2.24 41.01
N TYR A 32 -11.45 -2.21 40.40
CA TYR A 32 -11.01 -3.21 39.43
C TYR A 32 -11.00 -4.63 40.01
N ASN A 33 -10.43 -4.84 41.20
CA ASN A 33 -10.43 -6.16 41.82
C ASN A 33 -11.83 -6.65 42.21
N GLY A 34 -12.72 -5.74 42.60
CA GLY A 34 -14.12 -6.09 42.92
C GLY A 34 -14.97 -6.39 41.69
N THR A 35 -14.68 -5.78 40.54
CA THR A 35 -15.47 -5.96 39.32
C THR A 35 -14.89 -7.00 38.36
N LYS A 36 -13.58 -7.30 38.43
CA LYS A 36 -12.90 -8.25 37.53
C LYS A 36 -13.63 -9.59 37.42
N GLU A 37 -14.03 -10.19 38.54
CA GLU A 37 -14.67 -11.51 38.53
C GLU A 37 -16.08 -11.45 37.94
N GLN A 38 -16.82 -10.36 38.22
CA GLN A 38 -18.13 -10.12 37.62
C GLN A 38 -18.05 -9.84 36.12
N ILE A 39 -17.01 -9.12 35.67
CA ILE A 39 -16.74 -8.87 34.24
C ILE A 39 -16.40 -10.18 33.55
N ALA A 40 -15.56 -11.03 34.17
CA ALA A 40 -15.23 -12.35 33.63
C ALA A 40 -16.47 -13.26 33.52
N MET A 41 -17.34 -13.26 34.55
CA MET A 41 -18.59 -14.03 34.51
C MET A 41 -19.59 -13.51 33.47
N ASN A 42 -19.71 -12.18 33.32
CA ASN A 42 -20.60 -11.59 32.32
C ASN A 42 -20.10 -11.77 30.89
N ASN A 43 -18.78 -11.88 30.71
CA ASN A 43 -18.16 -12.07 29.41
C ASN A 43 -18.04 -13.54 29.03
N ALA A 44 -18.04 -14.48 29.99
CA ALA A 44 -18.00 -15.90 29.68
C ALA A 44 -19.23 -16.32 28.87
N VAL A 45 -19.02 -17.18 27.87
CA VAL A 45 -20.12 -17.79 27.12
C VAL A 45 -20.97 -18.61 28.08
N ASN A 46 -22.19 -18.14 28.36
CA ASN A 46 -23.12 -18.83 29.25
C ASN A 46 -24.08 -19.73 28.45
N ALA A 47 -24.90 -20.50 29.15
CA ALA A 47 -25.86 -21.41 28.51
C ALA A 47 -26.91 -20.70 27.65
N GLU A 48 -27.27 -19.44 27.95
CA GLU A 48 -28.20 -18.66 27.15
C GLU A 48 -27.56 -18.20 25.84
N ASP A 49 -26.30 -17.76 25.89
CA ASP A 49 -25.52 -17.39 24.71
C ASP A 49 -25.33 -18.60 23.79
N LEU A 50 -24.95 -19.74 24.36
CA LEU A 50 -24.81 -20.99 23.62
C LEU A 50 -26.11 -21.41 22.94
N ALA A 51 -27.24 -21.32 23.65
CA ALA A 51 -28.55 -21.66 23.11
C ALA A 51 -28.99 -20.75 21.96
N VAL A 52 -28.44 -19.54 21.86
CA VAL A 52 -28.70 -18.62 20.74
C VAL A 52 -27.83 -18.98 19.53
N VAL A 53 -26.52 -19.14 19.72
CA VAL A 53 -25.59 -19.28 18.59
C VAL A 53 -25.41 -20.73 18.10
N MET A 54 -25.61 -21.71 18.98
CA MET A 54 -25.59 -23.15 18.67
C MET A 54 -26.73 -23.88 19.42
N PRO A 55 -28.00 -23.70 19.01
CA PRO A 55 -29.17 -24.23 19.72
C PRO A 55 -29.19 -25.75 19.88
N GLU A 56 -28.46 -26.47 19.02
CA GLU A 56 -28.38 -27.93 19.04
C GLU A 56 -27.37 -28.48 20.06
N SER A 57 -26.49 -27.63 20.58
CA SER A 57 -25.41 -27.99 21.51
C SER A 57 -25.94 -28.22 22.93
N ASP A 58 -25.43 -29.25 23.61
CA ASP A 58 -25.66 -29.51 25.04
C ASP A 58 -24.42 -29.25 25.91
N GLY A 59 -23.29 -28.85 25.31
CA GLY A 59 -22.07 -28.49 26.03
C GLY A 59 -21.04 -27.77 25.15
N ILE A 60 -20.13 -27.05 25.80
CA ILE A 60 -18.97 -26.43 25.14
C ILE A 60 -17.66 -26.82 25.83
N GLU A 61 -16.60 -26.88 25.05
CA GLU A 61 -15.21 -27.05 25.51
C GLU A 61 -14.36 -25.89 25.00
N ASP A 62 -13.64 -25.20 25.88
CA ASP A 62 -12.72 -24.11 25.51
C ASP A 62 -11.46 -24.70 24.89
N VAL A 63 -11.19 -24.30 23.65
CA VAL A 63 -10.05 -24.76 22.85
C VAL A 63 -9.18 -23.61 22.39
N THR A 64 -9.34 -22.43 22.98
CA THR A 64 -8.62 -21.21 22.61
C THR A 64 -7.10 -21.43 22.64
N ALA A 65 -6.60 -22.15 23.64
CA ALA A 65 -5.17 -22.43 23.81
C ALA A 65 -4.59 -23.44 22.79
N GLU A 66 -5.43 -24.04 21.92
CA GLU A 66 -4.97 -24.92 20.84
C GLU A 66 -4.49 -24.13 19.60
N TYR A 67 -4.79 -22.83 19.52
CA TYR A 67 -4.52 -21.98 18.36
C TYR A 67 -3.64 -20.77 18.71
N ASP A 68 -2.99 -20.21 17.69
CA ASP A 68 -2.21 -18.97 17.83
C ASP A 68 -3.12 -17.77 18.14
N GLU A 69 -2.56 -16.75 18.79
CA GLU A 69 -3.29 -15.51 19.07
C GLU A 69 -3.78 -14.86 17.77
N HIS A 70 -5.06 -14.51 17.73
CA HIS A 70 -5.69 -13.82 16.60
C HIS A 70 -6.02 -12.39 17.01
N GLU A 71 -5.96 -11.45 16.06
CA GLU A 71 -6.22 -10.03 16.34
C GLU A 71 -7.66 -9.79 16.84
N VAL A 72 -8.63 -10.47 16.23
CA VAL A 72 -10.07 -10.25 16.49
C VAL A 72 -10.73 -11.39 17.29
N ILE A 73 -10.23 -12.62 17.20
CA ILE A 73 -10.82 -13.79 17.87
C ILE A 73 -10.19 -13.92 19.24
N THR A 74 -11.02 -13.83 20.28
CA THR A 74 -10.57 -13.82 21.68
C THR A 74 -10.73 -15.16 22.37
N GLU A 75 -11.78 -15.91 22.05
CA GLU A 75 -12.05 -17.24 22.61
C GLU A 75 -12.66 -18.15 21.53
N ILE A 76 -12.32 -19.44 21.55
CA ILE A 76 -12.81 -20.47 20.63
C ILE A 76 -13.33 -21.64 21.44
N TYR A 77 -14.55 -22.09 21.14
CA TYR A 77 -15.20 -23.20 21.81
C TYR A 77 -15.63 -24.30 20.84
N LYS A 78 -15.36 -25.56 21.15
CA LYS A 78 -16.02 -26.71 20.51
C LYS A 78 -17.43 -26.86 21.08
N ALA A 79 -18.45 -26.85 20.25
CA ALA A 79 -19.83 -27.13 20.62
C ALA A 79 -20.12 -28.63 20.46
N THR A 80 -20.72 -29.26 21.46
CA THR A 80 -20.94 -30.71 21.52
C THR A 80 -22.40 -31.05 21.75
N LYS A 81 -22.84 -32.21 21.22
CA LYS A 81 -24.17 -32.77 21.46
C LYS A 81 -24.03 -34.27 21.69
N GLY A 82 -24.36 -34.74 22.88
CA GLY A 82 -24.23 -36.17 23.21
C GLY A 82 -22.81 -36.72 23.09
N GLY A 83 -21.79 -35.85 23.15
CA GLY A 83 -20.37 -36.19 23.02
C GLY A 83 -19.78 -36.02 21.63
N ASP A 84 -20.59 -35.77 20.60
CA ASP A 84 -20.11 -35.48 19.24
C ASP A 84 -19.97 -33.97 19.04
N VAL A 85 -18.94 -33.53 18.33
CA VAL A 85 -18.76 -32.12 17.95
C VAL A 85 -19.79 -31.77 16.89
N VAL A 86 -20.61 -30.76 17.15
CA VAL A 86 -21.64 -30.26 16.21
C VAL A 86 -21.25 -28.93 15.56
N GLY A 87 -20.13 -28.35 15.99
CA GLY A 87 -19.52 -27.18 15.39
C GLY A 87 -18.70 -26.40 16.40
N TYR A 88 -18.48 -25.12 16.14
CA TYR A 88 -17.61 -24.24 16.92
C TYR A 88 -18.30 -22.92 17.22
N VAL A 89 -17.94 -22.31 18.36
CA VAL A 89 -18.40 -20.99 18.76
C VAL A 89 -17.19 -20.07 18.92
N TYR A 90 -17.22 -18.95 18.21
CA TYR A 90 -16.16 -17.95 18.18
C TYR A 90 -16.61 -16.71 18.92
N LYS A 91 -15.83 -16.26 19.89
CA LYS A 91 -16.04 -14.99 20.57
C LYS A 91 -14.98 -13.99 20.15
N MET A 92 -15.43 -12.79 19.83
CA MET A 92 -14.62 -11.85 19.09
C MET A 92 -14.77 -10.45 19.67
N MET A 93 -13.73 -9.64 19.51
CA MET A 93 -13.70 -8.24 19.91
C MET A 93 -13.13 -7.42 18.76
N ILE A 94 -13.97 -6.56 18.18
CA ILE A 94 -13.60 -5.67 17.08
C ILE A 94 -13.93 -4.23 17.43
N ALA A 95 -13.29 -3.26 16.77
CA ALA A 95 -13.70 -1.87 16.83
C ALA A 95 -14.85 -1.61 15.84
N GLY A 96 -15.95 -1.05 16.33
CA GLY A 96 -17.01 -0.47 15.50
C GLY A 96 -16.76 1.02 15.24
N TYR A 97 -17.81 1.83 15.23
CA TYR A 97 -17.68 3.29 15.30
C TYR A 97 -17.08 3.72 16.64
N LYS A 98 -17.28 2.90 17.67
CA LYS A 98 -16.58 3.00 18.96
C LYS A 98 -15.80 1.71 19.23
N PRO A 99 -14.78 1.77 20.12
CA PRO A 99 -14.09 0.58 20.60
C PRO A 99 -15.05 -0.41 21.28
N ASP A 100 -14.61 -1.66 21.41
CA ASP A 100 -15.24 -2.73 22.18
C ASP A 100 -16.62 -3.16 21.67
N LEU A 101 -16.66 -3.65 20.42
CA LEU A 101 -17.81 -4.36 19.87
C LEU A 101 -17.55 -5.87 19.94
N GLY A 102 -18.29 -6.56 20.83
CA GLY A 102 -18.16 -7.99 21.05
C GLY A 102 -19.20 -8.78 20.27
N THR A 103 -18.79 -9.84 19.59
CA THR A 103 -19.69 -10.77 18.90
C THR A 103 -19.43 -12.21 19.32
N LEU A 104 -20.47 -13.03 19.20
CA LEU A 104 -20.42 -14.47 19.36
C LEU A 104 -21.04 -15.11 18.12
N VAL A 105 -20.34 -16.06 17.50
CA VAL A 105 -20.74 -16.67 16.23
C VAL A 105 -20.66 -18.18 16.35
N GLY A 106 -21.76 -18.86 16.07
CA GLY A 106 -21.80 -20.31 15.95
C GLY A 106 -21.64 -20.73 14.49
N ILE A 107 -20.71 -21.65 14.24
CA ILE A 107 -20.42 -22.20 12.92
C ILE A 107 -20.54 -23.72 13.00
N ASP A 108 -21.28 -24.33 12.08
CA ASP A 108 -21.44 -25.79 12.03
C ASP A 108 -20.19 -26.48 11.44
N ASN A 109 -20.17 -27.81 11.48
CA ASN A 109 -19.05 -28.59 10.93
C ASN A 109 -18.91 -28.50 9.39
N ASP A 110 -19.92 -27.97 8.70
CA ASP A 110 -19.88 -27.74 7.25
C ASP A 110 -19.37 -26.32 6.93
N GLY A 111 -19.00 -25.54 7.96
CA GLY A 111 -18.47 -24.20 7.84
C GLY A 111 -19.54 -23.12 7.68
N ASN A 112 -20.82 -23.42 7.83
CA ASN A 112 -21.91 -22.45 7.67
C ASN A 112 -22.22 -21.73 8.98
N VAL A 113 -22.73 -20.51 8.89
CA VAL A 113 -23.13 -19.76 10.09
C VAL A 113 -24.46 -20.30 10.59
N VAL A 114 -24.46 -20.83 11.82
CA VAL A 114 -25.68 -21.27 12.50
C VAL A 114 -26.45 -20.05 12.99
N ALA A 115 -25.81 -19.22 13.81
CA ALA A 115 -26.36 -17.96 14.30
C ALA A 115 -25.26 -17.06 14.87
N ALA A 116 -25.55 -15.77 15.01
CA ALA A 116 -24.65 -14.79 15.61
C ALA A 116 -25.37 -13.94 16.65
N LYS A 117 -24.62 -13.37 17.59
CA LYS A 117 -25.10 -12.47 18.64
C LYS A 117 -24.07 -11.38 18.90
N VAL A 118 -24.53 -10.16 19.15
CA VAL A 118 -23.69 -9.10 19.73
C VAL A 118 -23.70 -9.26 21.25
N THR A 119 -22.53 -9.53 21.84
CA THR A 119 -22.37 -9.77 23.29
C THR A 119 -22.08 -8.51 24.07
N GLN A 120 -21.38 -7.56 23.43
CA GLN A 120 -21.02 -6.28 24.01
C GLN A 120 -21.06 -5.21 22.93
N SER A 121 -21.54 -4.01 23.27
CA SER A 121 -21.48 -2.87 22.36
C SER A 121 -21.41 -1.56 23.14
N SER A 122 -20.39 -0.76 22.85
CA SER A 122 -20.26 0.62 23.35
C SER A 122 -20.90 1.64 22.41
N GLU A 123 -21.59 1.19 21.37
CA GLU A 123 -22.09 2.01 20.27
C GLU A 123 -23.11 3.07 20.69
N THR A 124 -23.37 4.04 19.80
CA THR A 124 -24.33 5.10 20.09
C THR A 124 -25.77 4.52 20.17
N PRO A 125 -26.47 4.65 21.31
CA PRO A 125 -27.83 4.15 21.47
C PRO A 125 -28.79 4.73 20.44
N GLY A 126 -29.64 3.89 19.83
CA GLY A 126 -30.58 4.29 18.79
C GLY A 126 -29.96 4.53 17.40
N LEU A 127 -28.66 4.25 17.24
CA LEU A 127 -27.97 4.28 15.95
C LEU A 127 -27.11 3.02 15.79
N GLY A 128 -25.84 3.08 16.21
CA GLY A 128 -24.90 1.96 16.13
C GLY A 128 -25.29 0.76 16.99
N ALA A 129 -25.94 0.99 18.14
CA ALA A 129 -26.35 -0.09 19.03
C ALA A 129 -27.43 -1.03 18.43
N LEU A 130 -28.12 -0.59 17.37
CA LEU A 130 -29.15 -1.38 16.69
C LEU A 130 -28.56 -2.59 15.95
N VAL A 131 -27.24 -2.69 15.80
CA VAL A 131 -26.60 -3.92 15.27
C VAL A 131 -26.77 -5.12 16.19
N ALA A 132 -27.11 -4.90 17.47
CA ALA A 132 -27.47 -5.95 18.40
C ALA A 132 -28.93 -6.42 18.26
N ASP A 133 -29.76 -5.69 17.51
CA ASP A 133 -31.17 -6.03 17.35
C ASP A 133 -31.34 -7.23 16.42
N GLU A 134 -32.38 -8.03 16.69
CA GLU A 134 -32.75 -9.22 15.91
C GLU A 134 -32.90 -8.89 14.41
N ALA A 135 -33.43 -7.71 14.08
CA ALA A 135 -33.63 -7.28 12.70
C ALA A 135 -32.32 -7.21 11.89
N PHE A 136 -31.19 -6.92 12.54
CA PHE A 136 -29.89 -6.91 11.87
C PHE A 136 -29.20 -8.28 11.98
N ILE A 137 -29.05 -8.81 13.20
CA ILE A 137 -28.20 -9.99 13.45
C ILE A 137 -28.81 -11.30 12.91
N SER A 138 -30.13 -11.40 12.81
CA SER A 138 -30.78 -12.59 12.23
C SER A 138 -30.50 -12.76 10.73
N GLN A 139 -30.03 -11.70 10.05
CA GLN A 139 -29.61 -11.79 8.66
C GLN A 139 -28.49 -12.82 8.47
N PHE A 140 -27.66 -13.09 9.47
CA PHE A 140 -26.57 -14.08 9.36
C PHE A 140 -27.00 -15.53 9.64
N THR A 141 -28.20 -15.72 10.19
CA THR A 141 -28.65 -17.02 10.70
C THR A 141 -28.90 -18.01 9.56
N GLY A 142 -28.22 -19.16 9.60
CA GLY A 142 -28.33 -20.22 8.61
C GLY A 142 -27.74 -19.90 7.24
N LYS A 143 -26.88 -18.89 7.12
CA LYS A 143 -26.26 -18.53 5.83
C LYS A 143 -25.08 -19.45 5.51
N GLU A 144 -25.06 -19.91 4.26
CA GLU A 144 -23.89 -20.60 3.69
C GLU A 144 -22.72 -19.63 3.52
N THR A 145 -21.50 -20.14 3.68
CA THR A 145 -20.27 -19.32 3.69
C THR A 145 -19.42 -19.50 2.44
N THR A 146 -20.05 -19.75 1.28
CA THR A 146 -19.32 -19.94 0.02
C THR A 146 -18.52 -18.72 -0.41
N ALA A 147 -18.87 -17.54 0.08
CA ALA A 147 -18.12 -16.30 -0.03
C ALA A 147 -18.35 -15.42 1.21
N SER A 148 -17.50 -14.42 1.42
CA SER A 148 -17.62 -13.47 2.54
C SER A 148 -18.91 -12.63 2.45
N PHE A 149 -19.49 -12.33 3.61
CA PHE A 149 -20.64 -11.44 3.70
C PHE A 149 -20.24 -9.99 3.40
N GLN A 150 -21.12 -9.27 2.69
CA GLN A 150 -20.92 -7.87 2.29
C GLN A 150 -22.04 -7.00 2.82
N VAL A 151 -21.71 -5.84 3.38
CA VAL A 151 -22.72 -4.90 3.87
C VAL A 151 -23.28 -4.05 2.73
N VAL A 152 -24.59 -3.95 2.61
CA VAL A 152 -25.24 -3.09 1.63
C VAL A 152 -26.18 -2.09 2.29
N LYS A 153 -26.27 -0.87 1.73
CA LYS A 153 -27.19 0.16 2.22
C LYS A 153 -28.63 -0.07 1.75
N GLY A 154 -28.78 -0.79 0.64
CA GLY A 154 -30.07 -1.12 0.03
C GLY A 154 -30.60 -2.48 0.48
N THR A 155 -31.69 -2.92 -0.15
CA THR A 155 -32.21 -4.27 0.03
C THR A 155 -31.21 -5.28 -0.54
N PRO A 156 -30.81 -6.33 0.22
CA PRO A 156 -29.93 -7.38 -0.25
C PRO A 156 -30.46 -8.04 -1.53
N THR A 157 -29.58 -8.24 -2.50
CA THR A 157 -29.87 -8.89 -3.79
C THR A 157 -29.27 -10.29 -3.91
N SER A 158 -28.42 -10.68 -2.96
CA SER A 158 -27.78 -11.98 -2.88
C SER A 158 -27.75 -12.51 -1.44
N ASP A 159 -27.50 -13.82 -1.28
CA ASP A 159 -27.39 -14.44 0.04
C ASP A 159 -26.10 -14.10 0.78
N THR A 160 -25.15 -13.43 0.15
CA THR A 160 -23.95 -12.92 0.81
C THR A 160 -24.11 -11.46 1.24
N GLU A 161 -25.20 -10.79 0.88
CA GLU A 161 -25.44 -9.39 1.24
C GLU A 161 -26.20 -9.24 2.56
N ILE A 162 -25.74 -8.32 3.39
CA ILE A 162 -26.31 -7.98 4.70
C ILE A 162 -26.73 -6.52 4.67
N GLN A 163 -28.01 -6.26 4.90
CA GLN A 163 -28.52 -4.91 4.96
C GLN A 163 -27.96 -4.18 6.19
N SER A 164 -27.30 -3.05 5.97
CA SER A 164 -26.81 -2.18 7.03
C SER A 164 -27.96 -1.58 7.85
N VAL A 165 -27.69 -1.32 9.13
CA VAL A 165 -28.54 -0.45 9.93
C VAL A 165 -28.41 0.98 9.39
N SER A 166 -29.55 1.62 9.10
CA SER A 166 -29.60 2.98 8.56
C SER A 166 -28.84 3.97 9.47
N GLY A 167 -27.81 4.61 8.92
CA GLY A 167 -26.98 5.58 9.64
C GLY A 167 -25.93 4.96 10.58
N ALA A 168 -25.83 3.63 10.63
CA ALA A 168 -24.89 2.86 11.44
C ALA A 168 -24.07 1.89 10.59
N THR A 169 -23.65 2.32 9.41
CA THR A 169 -22.92 1.49 8.45
C THR A 169 -21.59 1.00 9.00
N ILE A 170 -20.87 1.83 9.77
CA ILE A 170 -19.59 1.46 10.39
C ILE A 170 -19.78 0.31 11.38
N SER A 171 -20.75 0.43 12.30
CA SER A 171 -21.06 -0.64 13.26
C SER A 171 -21.57 -1.91 12.56
N SER A 172 -22.36 -1.75 11.48
CA SER A 172 -22.85 -2.90 10.68
C SER A 172 -21.71 -3.64 9.98
N GLY A 173 -20.76 -2.89 9.42
CA GLY A 173 -19.53 -3.41 8.81
C GLY A 173 -18.67 -4.15 9.82
N ALA A 174 -18.50 -3.61 11.02
CA ALA A 174 -17.72 -4.24 12.08
C ALA A 174 -18.29 -5.61 12.51
N VAL A 175 -19.62 -5.73 12.71
CA VAL A 175 -20.24 -7.03 13.02
C VAL A 175 -20.05 -8.02 11.87
N THR A 176 -20.26 -7.57 10.62
CA THR A 176 -20.11 -8.42 9.43
C THR A 176 -18.67 -8.91 9.26
N THR A 177 -17.70 -8.01 9.46
CA THR A 177 -16.26 -8.32 9.44
C THR A 177 -15.92 -9.34 10.51
N SER A 178 -16.40 -9.13 11.74
CA SER A 178 -16.23 -10.09 12.82
C SER A 178 -16.72 -11.48 12.40
N ILE A 179 -17.93 -11.59 11.86
CA ILE A 179 -18.47 -12.89 11.42
C ILE A 179 -17.63 -13.50 10.29
N ASN A 180 -17.19 -12.70 9.31
CA ASN A 180 -16.32 -13.18 8.23
C ASN A 180 -14.97 -13.70 8.76
N GLU A 181 -14.36 -13.04 9.74
CA GLU A 181 -13.10 -13.48 10.36
C GLU A 181 -13.26 -14.83 11.08
N ALA A 182 -14.38 -15.05 11.79
CA ALA A 182 -14.67 -16.36 12.38
C ALA A 182 -14.81 -17.46 11.32
N VAL A 183 -15.52 -17.17 10.22
CA VAL A 183 -15.69 -18.10 9.10
C VAL A 183 -14.36 -18.43 8.44
N LYS A 184 -13.54 -17.41 8.16
CA LYS A 184 -12.21 -17.56 7.57
C LYS A 184 -11.34 -18.45 8.45
N PHE A 185 -11.23 -18.10 9.73
CA PHE A 185 -10.47 -18.87 10.69
C PHE A 185 -10.95 -20.32 10.77
N HIS A 186 -12.27 -20.55 10.80
CA HIS A 186 -12.85 -21.89 10.85
C HIS A 186 -12.43 -22.73 9.64
N LYS A 187 -12.56 -22.16 8.43
CA LYS A 187 -12.20 -22.87 7.19
C LYS A 187 -10.71 -23.23 7.15
N GLU A 188 -9.84 -22.28 7.47
CA GLU A 188 -8.39 -22.46 7.45
C GLU A 188 -7.91 -23.46 8.52
N ASN A 189 -8.37 -23.29 9.75
CA ASN A 189 -7.78 -23.97 10.91
C ASN A 189 -8.55 -25.22 11.35
N ILE A 190 -9.85 -25.32 11.04
CA ILE A 190 -10.69 -26.46 11.42
C ILE A 190 -10.94 -27.39 10.23
N LEU A 191 -11.38 -26.85 9.09
CA LEU A 191 -11.68 -27.65 7.90
C LEU A 191 -10.43 -27.97 7.07
N GLY A 192 -9.35 -27.20 7.23
CA GLY A 192 -8.16 -27.30 6.39
C GLY A 192 -8.46 -26.95 4.93
N GLU A 193 -9.52 -26.19 4.69
CA GLU A 193 -9.80 -25.59 3.40
C GLU A 193 -8.84 -24.42 3.21
N GLU A 194 -8.09 -24.40 2.10
CA GLU A 194 -7.55 -23.14 1.61
C GLU A 194 -8.76 -22.28 1.23
N VAL A 195 -9.10 -21.31 2.08
CA VAL A 195 -9.99 -20.23 1.66
C VAL A 195 -9.27 -19.56 0.52
N VAL A 196 -9.82 -19.70 -0.69
CA VAL A 196 -9.31 -19.02 -1.88
C VAL A 196 -9.32 -17.54 -1.54
N GLU A 197 -8.14 -16.97 -1.28
CA GLU A 197 -7.98 -15.52 -1.22
C GLU A 197 -8.66 -14.97 -2.46
N VAL A 198 -9.47 -13.92 -2.30
CA VAL A 198 -10.09 -13.21 -3.43
C VAL A 198 -8.97 -13.05 -4.46
N PRO A 199 -9.12 -13.62 -5.68
CA PRO A 199 -8.00 -13.75 -6.58
C PRO A 199 -7.37 -12.39 -6.76
N VAL A 200 -6.10 -12.25 -6.35
CA VAL A 200 -5.31 -11.05 -6.59
C VAL A 200 -5.34 -10.85 -8.09
N VAL A 201 -6.09 -9.85 -8.53
CA VAL A 201 -6.21 -9.56 -9.96
C VAL A 201 -4.87 -8.98 -10.37
N GLU A 202 -4.05 -9.80 -11.02
CA GLU A 202 -2.76 -9.33 -11.52
C GLU A 202 -2.98 -8.39 -12.72
N PRO A 203 -2.16 -7.34 -12.87
CA PRO A 203 -2.21 -6.48 -14.04
C PRO A 203 -1.81 -7.27 -15.29
N THR A 204 -2.58 -7.06 -16.34
CA THR A 204 -2.36 -7.57 -17.70
C THR A 204 -2.43 -6.40 -18.67
N LEU A 205 -1.95 -6.59 -19.90
CA LEU A 205 -2.07 -5.55 -20.93
C LEU A 205 -3.53 -5.15 -21.17
N GLU A 206 -4.45 -6.12 -21.13
CA GLU A 206 -5.87 -5.90 -21.35
C GLU A 206 -6.52 -5.11 -20.20
N ASN A 207 -6.39 -5.57 -18.95
CA ASN A 207 -7.04 -4.89 -17.83
C ASN A 207 -6.38 -3.55 -17.48
N MET A 208 -5.11 -3.32 -17.88
CA MET A 208 -4.43 -2.03 -17.69
C MET A 208 -4.62 -1.09 -18.88
N ASN A 209 -5.33 -1.50 -19.94
CA ASN A 209 -5.49 -0.72 -21.19
C ASN A 209 -4.14 -0.29 -21.81
N LEU A 210 -3.12 -1.16 -21.77
CA LEU A 210 -1.78 -0.87 -22.27
C LEU A 210 -1.54 -1.52 -23.63
N SER A 211 -0.91 -0.77 -24.54
CA SER A 211 -0.50 -1.29 -25.85
C SER A 211 0.91 -1.88 -25.74
N GLY A 212 1.03 -3.20 -25.88
CA GLY A 212 2.29 -3.93 -25.74
C GLY A 212 2.22 -5.35 -26.29
N ASP A 213 3.38 -5.98 -26.49
CA ASP A 213 3.51 -7.41 -26.74
C ASP A 213 4.23 -8.15 -25.60
N ALA A 214 4.92 -7.43 -24.71
CA ALA A 214 5.54 -7.98 -23.51
C ALA A 214 5.44 -7.01 -22.33
N MET A 215 5.34 -7.59 -21.12
CA MET A 215 5.33 -6.90 -19.84
C MET A 215 6.36 -7.59 -18.93
N ASN A 216 7.43 -6.89 -18.57
CA ASN A 216 8.54 -7.47 -17.81
C ASN A 216 8.83 -6.63 -16.57
N GLU A 217 9.05 -7.29 -15.43
CA GLU A 217 9.46 -6.58 -14.22
C GLU A 217 10.85 -5.97 -14.39
N ILE A 218 10.97 -4.69 -14.03
CA ILE A 218 12.22 -3.93 -14.00
C ILE A 218 12.58 -3.56 -12.56
N ALA A 219 13.88 -3.41 -12.32
CA ALA A 219 14.39 -3.05 -11.01
C ALA A 219 14.06 -1.59 -10.65
N GLY A 220 13.63 -1.37 -9.40
CA GLY A 220 13.25 -0.06 -8.91
C GLY A 220 12.93 -0.05 -7.42
N ASP A 221 12.78 1.14 -6.84
CA ASP A 221 12.30 1.31 -5.46
C ASP A 221 10.84 0.88 -5.32
N LEU A 222 10.05 1.08 -6.37
CA LEU A 222 8.71 0.54 -6.52
C LEU A 222 8.74 -0.62 -7.51
N LYS A 223 8.00 -1.69 -7.21
CA LYS A 223 7.79 -2.78 -8.16
C LYS A 223 7.16 -2.20 -9.42
N THR A 224 7.79 -2.44 -10.56
CA THR A 224 7.41 -1.83 -11.84
C THR A 224 7.50 -2.86 -12.96
N LEU A 225 6.50 -2.89 -13.82
CA LEU A 225 6.50 -3.67 -15.06
C LEU A 225 6.68 -2.71 -16.24
N GLU A 226 7.74 -2.90 -17.01
CA GLU A 226 7.96 -2.23 -18.29
C GLU A 226 7.13 -2.93 -19.37
N VAL A 227 6.32 -2.15 -20.09
CA VAL A 227 5.57 -2.62 -21.24
C VAL A 227 6.31 -2.24 -22.51
N THR A 228 6.54 -3.23 -23.36
CA THR A 228 7.25 -3.04 -24.63
C THR A 228 6.42 -3.51 -25.81
N THR A 229 6.68 -2.93 -26.98
CA THR A 229 6.26 -3.43 -28.29
C THR A 229 7.49 -3.53 -29.16
N ALA A 230 7.80 -4.73 -29.68
CA ALA A 230 8.99 -4.95 -30.50
C ALA A 230 10.31 -4.46 -29.85
N GLY A 231 10.39 -4.46 -28.51
CA GLY A 231 11.56 -4.02 -27.74
C GLY A 231 11.65 -2.52 -27.45
N GLU A 232 10.69 -1.71 -27.91
CA GLU A 232 10.54 -0.31 -27.53
C GLU A 232 9.55 -0.16 -26.37
N VAL A 233 9.85 0.73 -25.42
CA VAL A 233 9.03 0.93 -24.22
C VAL A 233 7.82 1.79 -24.54
N THR A 234 6.63 1.20 -24.46
CA THR A 234 5.36 1.85 -24.76
C THR A 234 4.60 2.27 -23.50
N GLY A 235 4.95 1.72 -22.33
CA GLY A 235 4.32 2.11 -21.08
C GLY A 235 4.91 1.41 -19.87
N TYR A 236 4.31 1.68 -18.71
CA TYR A 236 4.72 1.08 -17.44
C TYR A 236 3.50 0.73 -16.60
N VAL A 237 3.64 -0.27 -15.73
CA VAL A 237 2.73 -0.51 -14.60
C VAL A 237 3.53 -0.36 -13.31
N VAL A 238 3.18 0.62 -12.48
CA VAL A 238 3.87 0.90 -11.21
C VAL A 238 2.98 0.47 -10.06
N TYR A 239 3.52 -0.33 -9.15
CA TYR A 239 2.83 -0.71 -7.93
C TYR A 239 3.18 0.27 -6.80
N ALA A 240 2.16 0.78 -6.13
CA ALA A 240 2.30 1.66 -4.98
C ALA A 240 1.36 1.22 -3.86
N ALA A 241 1.69 1.62 -2.63
CA ALA A 241 0.91 1.26 -1.46
C ALA A 241 0.77 2.44 -0.50
N ASN A 242 -0.45 2.69 -0.03
CA ASN A 242 -0.69 3.74 0.96
C ASN A 242 -1.78 3.31 1.94
N PRO A 243 -1.69 3.73 3.22
CA PRO A 243 -2.75 3.51 4.19
C PRO A 243 -4.14 3.98 3.72
N GLY A 244 -5.13 3.10 3.90
CA GLY A 244 -6.56 3.42 3.79
C GLY A 244 -7.14 3.79 5.14
N TYR A 245 -8.23 3.15 5.55
CA TYR A 245 -8.78 3.30 6.89
C TYR A 245 -7.88 2.63 7.96
N TYR A 246 -7.30 1.48 7.62
CA TYR A 246 -6.39 0.74 8.49
C TYR A 246 -4.94 1.06 8.14
N GLU A 247 -4.19 1.63 9.08
CA GLU A 247 -2.80 2.04 8.85
C GLU A 247 -1.84 0.84 8.66
N GLU A 248 -2.11 -0.28 9.32
CA GLU A 248 -1.24 -1.47 9.30
C GLU A 248 -1.50 -2.40 8.10
N SER A 249 -2.57 -2.14 7.33
CA SER A 249 -2.96 -2.90 6.14
C SER A 249 -3.17 -1.95 4.95
N PRO A 250 -2.09 -1.50 4.28
CA PRO A 250 -2.19 -0.50 3.23
C PRO A 250 -2.90 -1.03 1.99
N ILE A 251 -3.58 -0.13 1.28
CA ILE A 251 -4.16 -0.43 -0.02
C ILE A 251 -3.03 -0.44 -1.05
N LYS A 252 -2.89 -1.55 -1.79
CA LYS A 252 -1.93 -1.69 -2.89
C LYS A 252 -2.63 -1.48 -4.22
N VAL A 253 -2.03 -0.64 -5.06
CA VAL A 253 -2.57 -0.23 -6.35
C VAL A 253 -1.52 -0.44 -7.42
N ALA A 254 -1.91 -1.03 -8.55
CA ALA A 254 -1.14 -1.00 -9.79
C ALA A 254 -1.66 0.13 -10.67
N VAL A 255 -0.76 0.99 -11.16
CA VAL A 255 -1.10 2.16 -12.00
C VAL A 255 -0.43 2.01 -13.35
N GLY A 256 -1.23 1.98 -14.41
CA GLY A 256 -0.76 1.88 -15.80
C GLY A 256 -0.51 3.26 -16.38
N PHE A 257 0.62 3.43 -17.07
CA PHE A 257 1.03 4.66 -17.71
C PHE A 257 1.37 4.43 -19.18
N ASP A 258 0.84 5.29 -20.03
CA ASP A 258 1.21 5.35 -21.44
C ASP A 258 2.40 6.30 -21.64
N ASN A 259 3.48 5.81 -22.25
CA ASN A 259 4.71 6.56 -22.41
C ASN A 259 4.63 7.61 -23.54
N GLU A 260 3.76 7.44 -24.53
CA GLU A 260 3.60 8.39 -25.63
C GLU A 260 2.75 9.58 -25.18
N THR A 261 1.58 9.32 -24.58
CA THR A 261 0.63 10.37 -24.18
C THR A 261 0.87 10.91 -22.79
N LYS A 262 1.73 10.26 -21.98
CA LYS A 262 2.01 10.60 -20.57
C LYS A 262 0.75 10.65 -19.72
N THR A 263 -0.15 9.70 -19.93
CA THR A 263 -1.44 9.59 -19.22
C THR A 263 -1.54 8.29 -18.44
N ILE A 264 -2.38 8.27 -17.42
CA ILE A 264 -2.79 7.06 -16.71
C ILE A 264 -3.76 6.27 -17.61
N THR A 265 -3.46 5.00 -17.90
CA THR A 265 -4.31 4.15 -18.76
C THR A 265 -5.39 3.43 -17.96
N ASN A 266 -5.05 2.96 -16.76
CA ASN A 266 -5.97 2.42 -15.77
C ASN A 266 -5.29 2.32 -14.39
N ILE A 267 -6.10 2.11 -13.35
CA ILE A 267 -5.62 1.63 -12.04
C ILE A 267 -6.28 0.31 -11.69
N LEU A 268 -5.61 -0.47 -10.84
CA LEU A 268 -6.14 -1.72 -10.34
C LEU A 268 -5.81 -1.87 -8.87
N ILE A 269 -6.83 -2.13 -8.05
CA ILE A 269 -6.64 -2.38 -6.61
C ILE A 269 -6.25 -3.84 -6.44
N ILE A 270 -4.99 -4.06 -6.08
CA ILE A 270 -4.36 -5.39 -6.00
C ILE A 270 -4.65 -6.03 -4.65
N GLU A 271 -4.57 -5.24 -3.60
CA GLU A 271 -4.75 -5.69 -2.22
C GLU A 271 -5.39 -4.56 -1.42
N GLN A 272 -6.38 -4.90 -0.62
CA GLN A 272 -7.04 -3.97 0.28
C GLN A 272 -7.65 -4.75 1.43
N ASN A 273 -7.69 -4.14 2.61
CA ASN A 273 -8.33 -4.71 3.80
C ASN A 273 -9.38 -3.76 4.35
N GLU A 274 -10.05 -3.02 3.46
CA GLU A 274 -11.09 -2.07 3.83
C GLU A 274 -12.37 -2.81 4.20
N THR A 275 -13.17 -2.18 5.05
CA THR A 275 -14.43 -2.77 5.51
C THR A 275 -15.37 -3.01 4.31
N PRO A 276 -15.82 -4.27 4.08
CA PRO A 276 -16.74 -4.58 3.00
C PRO A 276 -18.05 -3.79 3.10
N GLY A 277 -18.53 -3.22 1.99
CA GLY A 277 -19.69 -2.33 1.93
C GLY A 277 -19.47 -0.87 2.33
N LEU A 278 -18.25 -0.51 2.73
CA LEU A 278 -17.84 0.88 3.01
C LEU A 278 -16.68 1.27 2.11
N GLY A 279 -15.50 0.74 2.42
CA GLY A 279 -14.25 1.19 1.83
C GLY A 279 -13.86 0.41 0.58
N ASP A 280 -14.43 -0.78 0.40
CA ASP A 280 -14.31 -1.62 -0.79
C ASP A 280 -15.01 -1.05 -2.03
N VAL A 281 -15.74 0.06 -1.91
CA VAL A 281 -16.29 0.81 -3.05
C VAL A 281 -15.19 1.24 -4.04
N ILE A 282 -13.93 1.30 -3.58
CA ILE A 282 -12.76 1.49 -4.47
C ILE A 282 -12.56 0.35 -5.48
N LEU A 283 -13.19 -0.81 -5.26
CA LEU A 283 -13.17 -1.96 -6.17
C LEU A 283 -14.22 -1.88 -7.27
N GLU A 284 -15.16 -0.94 -7.21
CA GLU A 284 -16.17 -0.75 -8.26
C GLU A 284 -15.52 -0.22 -9.55
N ASP A 285 -15.94 -0.74 -10.72
CA ASP A 285 -15.41 -0.33 -12.03
C ASP A 285 -15.43 1.20 -12.24
N GLY A 286 -16.47 1.87 -11.74
CA GLY A 286 -16.63 3.32 -11.85
C GLY A 286 -15.55 4.11 -11.10
N PHE A 287 -14.98 3.54 -10.04
CA PHE A 287 -13.90 4.18 -9.30
C PHE A 287 -12.59 4.18 -10.11
N ALA A 288 -12.20 3.06 -10.71
CA ALA A 288 -10.99 3.01 -11.54
C ALA A 288 -11.11 3.87 -12.81
N GLN A 289 -12.31 3.93 -13.41
CA GLN A 289 -12.59 4.72 -14.62
C GLN A 289 -12.26 6.20 -14.50
N GLN A 290 -12.31 6.80 -13.31
CA GLN A 290 -12.03 8.24 -13.12
C GLN A 290 -10.56 8.60 -13.39
N PHE A 291 -9.66 7.61 -13.33
CA PHE A 291 -8.22 7.80 -13.57
C PHE A 291 -7.85 7.61 -15.05
N GLN A 292 -8.69 6.93 -15.83
CA GLN A 292 -8.39 6.57 -17.20
C GLN A 292 -8.31 7.81 -18.11
N GLY A 293 -7.19 7.96 -18.80
CA GLY A 293 -6.89 9.09 -19.69
C GLY A 293 -6.52 10.38 -18.97
N ALA A 294 -6.46 10.39 -17.63
CA ALA A 294 -5.95 11.54 -16.89
C ALA A 294 -4.46 11.76 -17.22
N ALA A 295 -4.04 13.02 -17.30
CA ALA A 295 -2.61 13.33 -17.34
C ALA A 295 -1.95 12.72 -16.10
N ALA A 296 -0.76 12.14 -16.28
CA ALA A 296 0.01 11.60 -15.16
C ALA A 296 0.61 12.75 -14.34
N GLU A 297 -0.19 13.66 -13.80
CA GLU A 297 0.24 14.77 -12.94
C GLU A 297 -0.38 14.60 -11.55
N GLU A 298 0.21 15.22 -10.53
CA GLU A 298 -0.29 15.14 -9.16
C GLU A 298 -1.79 15.44 -9.10
N MET A 299 -2.56 14.47 -8.64
CA MET A 299 -4.02 14.56 -8.62
C MET A 299 -4.50 15.07 -7.26
N GLU A 300 -5.43 16.03 -7.27
CA GLU A 300 -6.13 16.41 -6.05
C GLU A 300 -6.95 15.22 -5.52
N THR A 301 -6.82 14.95 -4.23
CA THR A 301 -7.54 13.84 -3.60
C THR A 301 -9.04 14.09 -3.63
N GLN A 302 -9.79 13.19 -4.27
CA GLN A 302 -11.25 13.21 -4.28
C GLN A 302 -11.82 12.19 -3.31
N ILE A 303 -12.82 12.62 -2.53
CA ILE A 303 -13.52 11.77 -1.58
C ILE A 303 -14.68 11.08 -2.29
N TYR A 304 -14.63 9.75 -2.36
CA TYR A 304 -15.75 8.96 -2.87
C TYR A 304 -16.76 8.67 -1.75
N SER A 305 -18.05 8.79 -2.07
CA SER A 305 -19.14 8.66 -1.09
C SER A 305 -19.21 7.24 -0.55
N GLY A 306 -18.88 7.06 0.73
CA GLY A 306 -18.86 5.76 1.39
C GLY A 306 -17.47 5.22 1.72
N ALA A 307 -16.44 5.71 1.02
CA ALA A 307 -15.06 5.21 1.10
C ALA A 307 -14.05 6.36 1.32
N SER A 308 -14.29 7.24 2.30
CA SER A 308 -13.53 8.49 2.41
C SER A 308 -12.03 8.29 2.67
N GLU A 309 -11.66 7.40 3.59
CA GLU A 309 -10.25 7.13 3.90
C GLU A 309 -9.62 6.20 2.85
N SER A 310 -10.37 5.21 2.38
CA SER A 310 -9.96 4.28 1.31
C SER A 310 -9.62 5.02 0.01
N SER A 311 -10.49 5.95 -0.41
CA SER A 311 -10.26 6.78 -1.60
C SER A 311 -9.01 7.62 -1.46
N LYS A 312 -8.80 8.25 -0.28
CA LYS A 312 -7.57 9.02 -0.02
C LYS A 312 -6.33 8.14 -0.10
N GLY A 313 -6.39 6.92 0.43
CA GLY A 313 -5.32 5.93 0.32
C GLY A 313 -4.97 5.64 -1.13
N VAL A 314 -5.98 5.36 -1.96
CA VAL A 314 -5.76 5.14 -3.40
C VAL A 314 -5.18 6.36 -4.10
N TYR A 315 -5.73 7.57 -3.90
CA TYR A 315 -5.19 8.79 -4.52
C TYR A 315 -3.73 9.05 -4.12
N LYS A 316 -3.35 8.79 -2.86
CA LYS A 316 -1.96 8.90 -2.42
C LYS A 316 -1.05 7.85 -3.06
N ALA A 317 -1.51 6.60 -3.16
CA ALA A 317 -0.77 5.55 -3.86
C ALA A 317 -0.59 5.89 -5.34
N VAL A 318 -1.63 6.41 -6.00
CA VAL A 318 -1.57 6.87 -7.40
C VAL A 318 -0.59 8.03 -7.56
N ASN A 319 -0.62 9.05 -6.69
CA ASN A 319 0.34 10.15 -6.74
C ASN A 319 1.78 9.68 -6.49
N GLN A 320 1.98 8.73 -5.57
CA GLN A 320 3.30 8.11 -5.37
C GLN A 320 3.80 7.39 -6.64
N ALA A 321 2.91 6.69 -7.35
CA ALA A 321 3.23 6.06 -8.63
C ALA A 321 3.53 7.09 -9.72
N ILE A 322 2.78 8.20 -9.77
CA ILE A 322 3.03 9.33 -10.69
C ILE A 322 4.40 9.97 -10.43
N ASP A 323 4.73 10.22 -9.16
CA ASP A 323 6.03 10.77 -8.77
C ASP A 323 7.17 9.85 -9.21
N TYR A 324 7.01 8.55 -9.00
CA TYR A 324 8.00 7.56 -9.42
C TYR A 324 8.10 7.47 -10.95
N TYR A 325 6.96 7.50 -11.64
CA TYR A 325 6.90 7.53 -13.10
C TYR A 325 7.69 8.71 -13.67
N HIS A 326 7.50 9.93 -13.16
CA HIS A 326 8.24 11.10 -13.64
C HIS A 326 9.70 11.13 -13.24
N ASN A 327 9.97 10.89 -11.97
CA ASN A 327 11.30 11.14 -11.40
C ASN A 327 12.24 9.96 -11.53
N VAL A 328 11.76 8.79 -11.95
CA VAL A 328 12.58 7.58 -12.09
C VAL A 328 12.41 6.90 -13.45
N LEU A 329 11.18 6.76 -13.97
CA LEU A 329 10.94 6.00 -15.22
C LEU A 329 10.99 6.87 -16.48
N MET A 330 10.66 8.15 -16.36
CA MET A 330 10.54 9.13 -17.46
C MET A 330 11.65 10.17 -17.45
N VAL A 331 12.75 9.93 -16.72
CA VAL A 331 13.78 10.98 -16.57
C VAL A 331 14.46 11.20 -17.91
N GLU A 332 13.96 12.19 -18.65
CA GLU A 332 14.58 12.64 -19.88
C GLU A 332 15.68 13.65 -19.54
N PRO A 333 16.86 13.52 -20.16
CA PRO A 333 17.92 14.51 -20.06
C PRO A 333 17.38 15.88 -20.50
N GLY A 334 17.32 16.84 -19.57
CA GLY A 334 16.87 18.21 -19.79
C GLY A 334 17.89 19.22 -19.25
N VAL A 335 17.64 20.51 -19.45
CA VAL A 335 18.61 21.57 -19.10
C VAL A 335 18.97 21.55 -17.61
N GLU A 336 17.97 21.45 -16.73
CA GLU A 336 18.16 21.56 -15.28
C GLU A 336 18.81 20.31 -14.66
N ASN A 337 18.24 19.12 -14.89
CA ASN A 337 18.78 17.86 -14.35
C ASN A 337 20.14 17.49 -14.96
N MET A 338 20.46 17.98 -16.16
CA MET A 338 21.79 17.87 -16.74
C MET A 338 22.75 19.01 -16.32
N ARG A 339 22.35 19.87 -15.38
CA ARG A 339 23.16 20.94 -14.79
C ARG A 339 23.73 21.92 -15.82
N LEU A 340 22.95 22.20 -16.86
CA LEU A 340 23.24 23.21 -17.87
C LEU A 340 22.41 24.48 -17.60
N THR A 341 22.74 25.56 -18.29
CA THR A 341 21.98 26.81 -18.21
C THR A 341 21.52 27.19 -19.61
N GLY A 342 20.22 27.29 -19.84
CA GLY A 342 19.67 27.59 -21.16
C GLY A 342 18.16 27.78 -21.14
N ASP A 343 17.64 28.47 -22.15
CA ASP A 343 16.22 28.70 -22.39
C ASP A 343 15.69 27.91 -23.59
N GLU A 344 16.58 27.28 -24.37
CA GLU A 344 16.24 26.48 -25.55
C GLU A 344 17.12 25.22 -25.62
N MET A 345 16.52 24.09 -26.01
CA MET A 345 17.21 22.82 -26.25
C MET A 345 16.75 22.26 -27.59
N VAL A 346 17.70 22.06 -28.51
CA VAL A 346 17.41 21.70 -29.90
C VAL A 346 18.17 20.43 -30.27
N GLU A 347 17.47 19.41 -30.78
CA GLU A 347 18.13 18.22 -31.32
C GLU A 347 18.89 18.58 -32.61
N ILE A 348 20.12 18.11 -32.73
CA ILE A 348 20.98 18.33 -33.89
C ILE A 348 21.39 17.01 -34.54
N ASP A 349 21.49 17.00 -35.87
CA ASP A 349 21.92 15.83 -36.64
C ASP A 349 23.38 15.45 -36.31
N GLY A 350 23.65 14.16 -36.13
CA GLY A 350 24.97 13.68 -35.75
C GLY A 350 25.09 12.16 -35.69
N GLU A 351 26.30 11.66 -35.38
CA GLU A 351 26.54 10.22 -35.14
C GLU A 351 25.81 9.72 -33.89
N TYR A 352 25.76 10.58 -32.87
CA TYR A 352 25.05 10.35 -31.61
C TYR A 352 23.85 11.27 -31.54
N LYS A 353 22.74 10.80 -30.93
CA LYS A 353 21.62 11.67 -30.57
C LYS A 353 22.16 12.76 -29.66
N THR A 354 22.02 14.01 -30.11
CA THR A 354 22.66 15.16 -29.48
C THR A 354 21.69 16.32 -29.42
N PHE A 355 21.68 17.01 -28.28
CA PHE A 355 20.96 18.26 -28.12
C PHE A 355 21.94 19.39 -27.85
N GLU A 356 21.74 20.49 -28.56
CA GLU A 356 22.39 21.76 -28.30
C GLU A 356 21.53 22.59 -27.35
N VAL A 357 22.09 22.99 -26.22
CA VAL A 357 21.43 23.87 -25.25
C VAL A 357 21.90 25.29 -25.50
N ARG A 358 20.95 26.21 -25.63
CA ARG A 358 21.19 27.62 -25.89
C ARG A 358 20.64 28.49 -24.76
N ASN A 359 21.34 29.59 -24.51
CA ASN A 359 20.89 30.66 -23.64
C ASN A 359 20.90 31.97 -24.44
N GLN A 360 19.72 32.54 -24.70
CA GLN A 360 19.56 33.75 -25.52
C GLN A 360 20.22 33.62 -26.90
N GLY A 361 20.10 32.44 -27.51
CA GLY A 361 20.62 32.13 -28.85
C GLY A 361 22.12 31.81 -28.92
N ALA A 362 22.86 31.88 -27.80
CA ALA A 362 24.25 31.40 -27.74
C ALA A 362 24.30 29.98 -27.19
N VAL A 363 25.13 29.12 -27.78
CA VAL A 363 25.33 27.75 -27.28
C VAL A 363 25.98 27.80 -25.90
N SER A 364 25.28 27.27 -24.90
CA SER A 364 25.77 27.16 -23.52
C SER A 364 26.27 25.76 -23.19
N GLY A 365 25.78 24.73 -23.90
CA GLY A 365 26.23 23.37 -23.68
C GLY A 365 25.61 22.37 -24.64
N TYR A 366 25.94 21.10 -24.43
CA TYR A 366 25.43 19.99 -25.22
C TYR A 366 25.04 18.83 -24.31
N ILE A 367 24.05 18.05 -24.73
CA ILE A 367 23.72 16.74 -24.14
C ILE A 367 23.90 15.70 -25.22
N VAL A 368 24.81 14.75 -25.00
CA VAL A 368 25.16 13.69 -25.96
C VAL A 368 24.76 12.34 -25.37
N TYR A 369 24.01 11.55 -26.13
CA TYR A 369 23.63 10.20 -25.76
C TYR A 369 24.64 9.23 -26.34
N ALA A 370 25.21 8.38 -25.49
CA ALA A 370 26.12 7.33 -25.91
C ALA A 370 25.76 6.02 -25.21
N SER A 371 26.00 4.90 -25.89
CA SER A 371 25.72 3.58 -25.34
C SER A 371 26.94 2.68 -25.35
N ASN A 372 26.98 1.78 -24.38
CA ASN A 372 27.97 0.72 -24.33
C ASN A 372 27.46 -0.50 -23.55
N PRO A 373 27.84 -1.73 -23.94
CA PRO A 373 27.56 -2.92 -23.15
C PRO A 373 27.99 -2.78 -21.68
N GLY A 374 27.09 -3.22 -20.79
CA GLY A 374 27.32 -3.40 -19.36
C GLY A 374 27.64 -4.86 -19.05
N TYR A 375 26.89 -5.47 -18.13
CA TYR A 375 26.98 -6.91 -17.86
C TYR A 375 26.39 -7.74 -19.02
N TYR A 376 25.29 -7.27 -19.61
CA TYR A 376 24.64 -7.92 -20.75
C TYR A 376 25.11 -7.27 -22.06
N GLU A 377 25.65 -8.09 -22.99
CA GLU A 377 26.19 -7.59 -24.26
C GLU A 377 25.10 -7.12 -25.24
N ASP A 378 23.95 -7.78 -25.22
CA ASP A 378 22.80 -7.53 -26.10
C ASP A 378 21.87 -6.43 -25.61
N LYS A 379 22.09 -5.95 -24.36
CA LYS A 379 21.28 -4.91 -23.72
C LYS A 379 22.18 -3.77 -23.22
N PRO A 380 22.66 -2.90 -24.12
CA PRO A 380 23.62 -1.87 -23.76
C PRO A 380 23.03 -0.86 -22.77
N ILE A 381 23.91 -0.32 -21.93
CA ILE A 381 23.60 0.82 -21.08
C ILE A 381 23.68 2.07 -21.94
N GLU A 382 22.63 2.89 -21.92
CA GLU A 382 22.59 4.20 -22.57
C GLU A 382 22.74 5.29 -21.54
N VAL A 383 23.60 6.26 -21.83
CA VAL A 383 23.99 7.34 -20.93
C VAL A 383 23.88 8.66 -21.69
N ALA A 384 23.18 9.63 -21.10
CA ALA A 384 23.26 11.01 -21.52
C ALA A 384 24.35 11.73 -20.73
N VAL A 385 25.19 12.49 -21.43
CA VAL A 385 26.32 13.22 -20.85
C VAL A 385 26.19 14.68 -21.24
N SER A 386 26.21 15.56 -20.24
CA SER A 386 26.17 17.00 -20.50
C SER A 386 27.54 17.64 -20.45
N PHE A 387 27.75 18.58 -21.35
CA PHE A 387 28.99 19.34 -21.51
C PHE A 387 28.70 20.83 -21.47
N ASP A 388 29.47 21.56 -20.69
CA ASP A 388 29.51 23.02 -20.77
C ASP A 388 30.39 23.43 -21.96
N ALA A 389 29.84 24.22 -22.88
CA ALA A 389 30.53 24.60 -24.10
C ALA A 389 31.72 25.56 -23.85
N ALA A 390 31.67 26.35 -22.77
CA ALA A 390 32.67 27.35 -22.44
C ALA A 390 33.81 26.75 -21.61
N THR A 391 33.49 25.98 -20.57
CA THR A 391 34.51 25.38 -19.68
C THR A 391 35.05 24.05 -20.21
N ARG A 392 34.33 23.41 -21.14
CA ARG A 392 34.64 22.04 -21.63
C ARG A 392 34.70 21.04 -20.48
N GLU A 393 33.74 21.14 -19.58
CA GLU A 393 33.56 20.22 -18.45
C GLU A 393 32.34 19.34 -18.68
N VAL A 394 32.44 18.08 -18.24
CA VAL A 394 31.28 17.23 -18.02
C VAL A 394 30.51 17.77 -16.81
N LYS A 395 29.25 18.16 -16.99
CA LYS A 395 28.44 18.75 -15.92
C LYS A 395 27.62 17.72 -15.17
N ASN A 396 27.08 16.74 -15.87
CA ASN A 396 26.38 15.61 -15.28
C ASN A 396 26.35 14.41 -16.24
N ILE A 397 26.04 13.23 -15.70
CA ILE A 397 25.62 12.08 -16.49
C ILE A 397 24.26 11.60 -15.99
N MET A 398 23.52 10.94 -16.88
CA MET A 398 22.30 10.23 -16.50
C MET A 398 22.22 8.91 -17.23
N ILE A 399 21.88 7.84 -16.51
CA ILE A 399 21.62 6.53 -17.10
C ILE A 399 20.19 6.56 -17.65
N VAL A 400 20.07 6.58 -18.97
CA VAL A 400 18.77 6.71 -19.66
C VAL A 400 18.13 5.33 -19.89
N LYS A 401 18.96 4.31 -20.12
CA LYS A 401 18.50 2.93 -20.30
C LYS A 401 19.52 1.95 -19.72
N GLN A 402 19.05 0.96 -18.97
CA GLN A 402 19.89 -0.12 -18.44
C GLN A 402 19.05 -1.38 -18.22
N ASN A 403 19.70 -2.55 -18.23
CA ASN A 403 19.05 -3.86 -18.05
C ASN A 403 19.84 -4.74 -17.06
N GLU A 404 20.46 -4.12 -16.07
CA GLU A 404 21.38 -4.76 -15.14
C GLU A 404 20.64 -5.45 -13.98
N THR A 405 21.31 -6.41 -13.34
CA THR A 405 20.72 -7.16 -12.22
C THR A 405 20.57 -6.28 -10.98
N GLN A 406 19.38 -6.26 -10.38
CA GLN A 406 19.04 -5.49 -9.17
C GLN A 406 20.01 -5.79 -8.01
N GLY A 407 20.45 -4.75 -7.31
CA GLY A 407 21.34 -4.85 -6.15
C GLY A 407 22.80 -5.18 -6.48
N LEU A 408 23.11 -5.42 -7.76
CA LEU A 408 24.45 -5.59 -8.28
C LEU A 408 24.75 -4.45 -9.25
N GLY A 409 24.30 -4.57 -10.51
CA GLY A 409 24.66 -3.64 -11.57
C GLY A 409 23.89 -2.31 -11.53
N THR A 410 22.74 -2.27 -10.86
CA THR A 410 21.87 -1.07 -10.81
C THR A 410 22.42 0.06 -9.95
N VAL A 411 23.46 -0.14 -9.13
CA VAL A 411 24.06 0.94 -8.33
C VAL A 411 24.65 2.08 -9.18
N ILE A 412 24.79 1.88 -10.50
CA ILE A 412 25.14 2.94 -11.46
C ILE A 412 24.04 4.01 -11.63
N THR A 413 22.81 3.74 -11.20
CA THR A 413 21.70 4.70 -11.26
C THR A 413 21.59 5.55 -10.00
N GLU A 414 22.43 5.32 -8.99
CA GLU A 414 22.45 6.12 -7.77
C GLU A 414 23.11 7.49 -8.00
N ASP A 415 22.60 8.53 -7.35
CA ASP A 415 23.16 9.90 -7.41
C ASP A 415 24.66 9.94 -7.09
N ALA A 416 25.10 9.12 -6.13
CA ALA A 416 26.51 9.03 -5.72
C ALA A 416 27.42 8.60 -6.87
N PHE A 417 26.94 7.75 -7.78
CA PHE A 417 27.70 7.33 -8.95
C PHE A 417 27.78 8.46 -9.99
N ALA A 418 26.67 9.14 -10.29
CA ALA A 418 26.65 10.27 -11.21
C ALA A 418 27.55 11.43 -10.74
N GLN A 419 27.61 11.68 -9.43
CA GLN A 419 28.50 12.68 -8.82
C GLN A 419 29.99 12.48 -9.14
N MET A 420 30.42 11.26 -9.46
CA MET A 420 31.81 10.99 -9.83
C MET A 420 32.23 11.64 -11.17
N PHE A 421 31.26 12.00 -12.01
CA PHE A 421 31.48 12.60 -13.32
C PHE A 421 31.25 14.11 -13.34
N GLN A 422 30.70 14.67 -12.26
CA GLN A 422 30.32 16.08 -12.19
C GLN A 422 31.54 16.99 -12.13
N ASP A 423 31.46 18.08 -12.90
CA ASP A 423 32.45 19.15 -12.97
C ASP A 423 33.87 18.62 -13.30
N GLN A 424 33.95 17.51 -14.04
CA GLN A 424 35.20 16.93 -14.51
C GLN A 424 35.58 17.54 -15.86
N PRO A 425 36.88 17.70 -16.19
CA PRO A 425 37.29 18.10 -17.53
C PRO A 425 36.82 17.08 -18.58
N SER A 426 36.50 17.53 -19.79
CA SER A 426 36.15 16.65 -20.92
C SER A 426 37.38 15.93 -21.49
N GLU A 427 38.12 15.22 -20.65
CA GLU A 427 39.24 14.35 -21.03
C GLU A 427 38.86 12.89 -20.82
N GLU A 428 39.45 11.98 -21.61
CA GLU A 428 39.16 10.55 -21.50
C GLU A 428 39.41 10.06 -20.07
N MET A 429 38.36 9.54 -19.44
CA MET A 429 38.41 9.13 -18.04
C MET A 429 38.96 7.70 -17.94
N SER A 430 39.79 7.46 -16.93
CA SER A 430 40.20 6.09 -16.60
C SER A 430 38.99 5.27 -16.18
N VAL A 431 38.79 4.11 -16.81
CA VAL A 431 37.68 3.21 -16.48
C VAL A 431 37.84 2.71 -15.04
N GLN A 432 36.87 3.04 -14.18
CA GLN A 432 36.86 2.62 -12.78
C GLN A 432 35.79 1.55 -12.53
N VAL A 433 36.00 0.77 -11.48
CA VAL A 433 35.07 -0.24 -11.00
C VAL A 433 34.36 0.31 -9.78
N TYR A 434 33.03 0.36 -9.85
CA TYR A 434 32.19 0.70 -8.70
C TYR A 434 31.77 -0.56 -7.95
N SER A 435 31.83 -0.51 -6.61
CA SER A 435 31.46 -1.65 -5.76
C SER A 435 30.00 -2.01 -5.99
N GLY A 436 29.71 -3.29 -6.27
CA GLY A 436 28.37 -3.74 -6.65
C GLY A 436 28.18 -3.88 -8.17
N ALA A 437 28.69 -2.95 -8.98
CA ALA A 437 28.43 -2.88 -10.43
C ALA A 437 29.70 -2.98 -11.29
N SER A 438 30.44 -4.08 -11.21
CA SER A 438 31.78 -4.12 -11.83
C SER A 438 31.81 -3.99 -13.35
N GLU A 439 30.94 -4.71 -14.08
CA GLU A 439 30.89 -4.59 -15.55
C GLU A 439 30.02 -3.42 -16.00
N SER A 440 28.94 -3.14 -15.27
CA SER A 440 28.02 -2.04 -15.54
C SER A 440 28.71 -0.68 -15.43
N SER A 441 29.49 -0.45 -14.36
CA SER A 441 30.28 0.80 -14.21
C SER A 441 31.30 0.98 -15.33
N LYS A 442 32.00 -0.09 -15.75
CA LYS A 442 32.90 -0.05 -16.92
C LYS A 442 32.15 0.31 -18.20
N GLY A 443 30.95 -0.23 -18.37
CA GLY A 443 30.05 0.10 -19.47
C GLY A 443 29.77 1.61 -19.51
N VAL A 444 29.38 2.18 -18.37
CA VAL A 444 29.12 3.64 -18.26
C VAL A 444 30.37 4.46 -18.57
N TYR A 445 31.53 4.16 -17.96
CA TYR A 445 32.77 4.90 -18.26
C TYR A 445 33.13 4.87 -19.76
N ARG A 446 32.94 3.73 -20.43
CA ARG A 446 33.18 3.62 -21.88
C ARG A 446 32.17 4.43 -22.70
N ALA A 447 30.90 4.43 -22.31
CA ALA A 447 29.87 5.26 -22.96
C ALA A 447 30.19 6.75 -22.79
N VAL A 448 30.55 7.17 -21.58
CA VAL A 448 30.97 8.55 -21.28
C VAL A 448 32.19 8.95 -22.10
N ASN A 449 33.21 8.09 -22.20
CA ASN A 449 34.39 8.39 -23.02
C ASN A 449 34.05 8.52 -24.52
N LYS A 450 33.10 7.74 -25.05
CA LYS A 450 32.61 7.95 -26.43
C LYS A 450 31.97 9.32 -26.60
N ALA A 451 31.13 9.75 -25.65
CA ALA A 451 30.51 11.06 -25.67
C ALA A 451 31.55 12.19 -25.56
N ILE A 452 32.57 12.04 -24.70
CA ILE A 452 33.68 13.00 -24.56
C ILE A 452 34.44 13.16 -25.88
N LEU A 453 34.80 12.05 -26.53
CA LEU A 453 35.49 12.07 -27.81
C LEU A 453 34.66 12.78 -28.88
N TYR A 454 33.37 12.44 -28.99
CA TYR A 454 32.46 13.10 -29.93
C TYR A 454 32.32 14.61 -29.66
N PHE A 455 32.15 15.00 -28.39
CA PHE A 455 32.08 16.42 -28.00
C PHE A 455 33.34 17.18 -28.40
N ASN A 456 34.52 16.65 -28.09
CA ASN A 456 35.78 17.31 -28.37
C ASN A 456 36.13 17.37 -29.87
N ASP A 457 35.92 16.27 -30.59
CA ASP A 457 36.40 16.09 -31.95
C ASP A 457 35.40 16.58 -33.01
N VAL A 458 34.11 16.56 -32.70
CA VAL A 458 33.05 16.95 -33.64
C VAL A 458 32.40 18.27 -33.22
N LEU A 459 31.79 18.32 -32.03
CA LEU A 459 30.98 19.47 -31.62
C LEU A 459 31.83 20.72 -31.39
N MET A 460 32.98 20.58 -30.72
CA MET A 460 33.86 21.72 -30.41
C MET A 460 34.80 22.13 -31.55
N GLN A 461 34.92 21.33 -32.62
CA GLN A 461 35.72 21.69 -33.82
C GLN A 461 34.89 22.39 -34.91
N GLY A 462 33.57 22.21 -34.92
CA GLY A 462 32.65 22.78 -35.92
C GLY A 462 32.26 24.26 -35.73
N GLY A 463 32.68 24.90 -34.63
CA GLY A 463 32.43 26.31 -34.35
C GLY A 463 33.60 27.21 -34.75
N ASN A 464 33.68 27.59 -36.03
CA ASN A 464 34.51 28.71 -36.51
C ASN A 464 33.84 29.43 -37.68
#